data_AF-A0A7X6V719-F1
#
_entry.id   AF-A0A7X6V719-F1
#
_cell.length_a   1.000
_cell.length_b   1.000
_cell.length_c   1.000
_cell.angle_alpha   90.00
_cell.angle_beta   90.00
_cell.angle_gamma   90.00
#
_symmetry.space_group_name_H-M   'P 1'
#
loop_
_entity.id
_entity.type
_entity.pdbx_description
1 polymer ?
#
loop_
_entity_poly.entity_id
_entity_poly.type
_entity_poly.pdbx_seq_one_letter_code
_entity_poly.pdbx_strand_id
1 'polypeptide(L)'
;MKILRLLTVSTYLMLFSAVMAASDSSVLLNAYMRYALASEVQAQIDKLAEPLAEESGEQILDESDAWFDRELDKLRGALDEQFGKDAQNTFGNFVAEYTSAENNNDLEYLEKLIADTELKIEPLEYAVLRRTMLESRLAEPFAEGGRLLSEIQTWIEQLKKNAQTPPLAIWLNRKQAPEPAVGKTEIKKINPLAAAEATMPEYSASSEIQIASPMEAFAQSRKMKRERALADAHAGMQQMAMERQAAEQELASRKVSEAHADAEAMRAQALKLASVEEEAIVQRANSWTSRLKGIVGATIGATTGAFTGGIGADAGRRAADSLFNLKRKSPRERRRDD
;
A
#
# COMPACT_ATOMS: atom_id res chain seq x y z
N MET A 1 -53.33 31.68 21.62
CA MET A 1 -54.15 30.77 20.79
C MET A 1 -54.04 31.22 19.34
N LYS A 2 -53.69 30.30 18.43
CA LYS A 2 -53.65 30.40 16.94
C LYS A 2 -52.45 31.15 16.31
N ILE A 3 -51.41 30.42 15.86
CA ILE A 3 -51.16 29.81 14.52
C ILE A 3 -50.55 30.85 13.55
N LEU A 4 -49.23 30.85 13.35
CA LEU A 4 -48.46 30.12 12.31
C LEU A 4 -48.61 30.72 10.89
N ARG A 5 -47.51 31.24 10.34
CA ARG A 5 -47.07 31.00 8.95
C ARG A 5 -45.62 31.46 8.78
N LEU A 6 -44.70 30.51 9.01
CA LEU A 6 -43.32 30.56 8.52
C LEU A 6 -43.36 30.53 6.99
N LEU A 7 -42.64 31.46 6.37
CA LEU A 7 -42.36 31.47 4.93
C LEU A 7 -40.91 31.00 4.78
N THR A 8 -40.73 29.69 4.62
CA THR A 8 -39.45 29.08 4.23
C THR A 8 -39.32 29.18 2.72
N VAL A 9 -38.55 30.17 2.25
CA VAL A 9 -38.03 30.19 0.88
C VAL A 9 -36.84 29.23 0.86
N SER A 10 -37.07 28.01 0.40
CA SER A 10 -36.04 27.00 0.17
C SER A 10 -35.49 27.21 -1.24
N THR A 11 -34.37 27.92 -1.35
CA THR A 11 -33.61 28.08 -2.59
C THR A 11 -32.79 26.81 -2.80
N TYR A 12 -33.33 25.84 -3.53
CA TYR A 12 -32.55 24.70 -4.02
C TYR A 12 -31.63 25.17 -5.16
N LEU A 13 -30.38 25.43 -4.82
CA LEU A 13 -29.29 25.56 -5.77
C LEU A 13 -28.94 24.15 -6.27
N MET A 14 -29.57 23.68 -7.35
CA MET A 14 -29.05 22.52 -8.07
C MET A 14 -27.80 22.95 -8.82
N LEU A 15 -26.64 22.63 -8.26
CA LEU A 15 -25.39 22.54 -9.00
C LEU A 15 -25.52 21.39 -10.01
N PHE A 16 -25.92 21.73 -11.24
CA PHE A 16 -25.64 20.89 -12.39
C PHE A 16 -24.12 20.93 -12.62
N SER A 17 -23.40 19.94 -12.10
CA SER A 17 -22.12 19.56 -12.68
C SER A 17 -22.43 18.96 -14.05
N ALA A 18 -22.45 19.78 -15.09
CA ALA A 18 -22.40 19.30 -16.46
C ALA A 18 -21.04 18.62 -16.64
N VAL A 19 -21.01 17.29 -16.51
CA VAL A 19 -19.93 16.48 -17.07
C VAL A 19 -20.05 16.66 -18.58
N MET A 20 -19.27 17.58 -19.15
CA MET A 20 -19.17 17.65 -20.60
C MET A 20 -18.64 16.32 -21.09
N ALA A 21 -19.39 15.65 -21.97
CA ALA A 21 -18.93 14.44 -22.61
C ALA A 21 -17.63 14.76 -23.36
N ALA A 22 -16.58 13.99 -23.11
CA ALA A 22 -15.33 14.14 -23.85
C ALA A 22 -15.60 13.92 -25.34
N SER A 23 -14.98 14.72 -26.20
CA SER A 23 -15.05 14.50 -27.65
C SER A 23 -14.39 13.18 -28.03
N ASP A 24 -14.83 12.60 -29.15
CA ASP A 24 -14.27 11.36 -29.68
C ASP A 24 -12.75 11.45 -29.89
N SER A 25 -12.28 12.57 -30.45
CA SER A 25 -10.85 12.87 -30.65
C SER A 25 -10.08 12.91 -29.32
N SER A 26 -10.70 13.42 -28.24
CA SER A 26 -10.10 13.45 -26.89
C SER A 26 -9.95 12.05 -26.30
N VAL A 27 -10.99 11.21 -26.44
CA VAL A 27 -10.96 9.81 -26.01
C VAL A 27 -9.89 9.03 -26.77
N LEU A 28 -9.85 9.18 -28.09
CA LEU A 28 -8.90 8.47 -28.97
C LEU A 28 -7.44 8.92 -28.72
N LEU A 29 -7.21 10.22 -28.59
CA LEU A 29 -5.87 10.74 -28.27
C LEU A 29 -5.42 10.27 -26.89
N ASN A 30 -6.30 10.30 -25.88
CA ASN A 30 -5.96 9.78 -24.56
C ASN A 30 -5.62 8.29 -24.61
N ALA A 31 -6.45 7.49 -25.30
CA ALA A 31 -6.26 6.06 -25.44
C ALA A 31 -4.92 5.73 -26.11
N TYR A 32 -4.59 6.42 -27.21
CA TYR A 32 -3.33 6.23 -27.90
C TYR A 32 -2.13 6.61 -27.04
N MET A 33 -2.17 7.76 -26.36
CA MET A 33 -1.07 8.21 -25.52
C MET A 33 -0.86 7.29 -24.31
N ARG A 34 -1.93 6.74 -23.72
CA ARG A 34 -1.84 5.75 -22.64
C ARG A 34 -1.31 4.41 -23.14
N TYR A 35 -1.74 3.95 -24.31
CA TYR A 35 -1.20 2.76 -24.96
C TYR A 35 0.31 2.89 -25.21
N ALA A 36 0.76 4.03 -25.74
CA ALA A 36 2.16 4.31 -25.98
C ALA A 36 2.98 4.31 -24.68
N LEU A 37 2.46 4.92 -23.61
CA LEU A 37 3.07 4.87 -22.29
C LEU A 37 3.20 3.44 -21.77
N ALA A 38 2.11 2.66 -21.81
CA ALA A 38 2.10 1.30 -21.31
C ALA A 38 3.10 0.41 -22.07
N SER A 39 3.21 0.60 -23.38
CA SER A 39 4.17 -0.12 -24.23
C SER A 39 5.62 0.26 -23.88
N GLU A 40 5.90 1.54 -23.62
CA GLU A 40 7.23 1.98 -23.21
C GLU A 40 7.62 1.44 -21.83
N VAL A 41 6.69 1.44 -20.87
CA VAL A 41 6.93 0.84 -19.55
C VAL A 41 7.28 -0.63 -19.69
N GLN A 42 6.51 -1.40 -20.48
CA GLN A 42 6.82 -2.80 -20.77
C GLN A 42 8.21 -2.97 -21.38
N ALA A 43 8.55 -2.17 -22.40
CA ALA A 43 9.87 -2.22 -23.05
C ALA A 43 11.03 -1.89 -22.08
N GLN A 44 10.83 -0.98 -21.11
CA GLN A 44 11.84 -0.72 -20.07
C GLN A 44 11.95 -1.89 -19.08
N ILE A 45 10.83 -2.54 -18.74
CA ILE A 45 10.83 -3.73 -17.89
C ILE A 45 11.57 -4.89 -18.57
N ASP A 46 11.36 -5.09 -19.88
CA ASP A 46 12.03 -6.14 -20.65
C ASP A 46 13.56 -5.95 -20.64
N LYS A 47 14.04 -4.72 -20.82
CA LYS A 47 15.47 -4.36 -20.68
C LYS A 47 16.03 -4.62 -19.28
N LEU A 48 15.21 -4.46 -18.23
CA LEU A 48 15.62 -4.79 -16.87
C LEU A 48 15.69 -6.30 -16.63
N ALA A 49 14.87 -7.09 -17.33
CA ALA A 49 14.81 -8.55 -17.23
C ALA A 49 15.91 -9.28 -18.02
N GLU A 50 16.39 -8.68 -19.11
CA GLU A 50 17.41 -9.24 -20.01
C GLU A 50 18.70 -9.74 -19.29
N PRO A 51 19.35 -8.96 -18.40
CA PRO A 51 20.61 -9.38 -17.79
C PRO A 51 20.44 -10.39 -16.63
N LEU A 52 19.22 -10.82 -16.32
CA LEU A 52 18.93 -11.67 -15.17
C LEU A 52 18.87 -13.15 -15.54
N ALA A 53 19.04 -14.00 -14.52
CA ALA A 53 18.80 -15.43 -14.65
C ALA A 53 17.35 -15.69 -15.09
N GLU A 54 17.14 -16.78 -15.85
CA GLU A 54 15.86 -17.11 -16.51
C GLU A 54 14.66 -17.03 -15.55
N GLU A 55 14.75 -17.65 -14.36
CA GLU A 55 13.68 -17.64 -13.36
C GLU A 55 13.32 -16.23 -12.86
N SER A 56 14.32 -15.38 -12.61
CA SER A 56 14.09 -14.01 -12.16
C SER A 56 13.59 -13.11 -13.28
N GLY A 57 14.05 -13.38 -14.51
CA GLY A 57 13.57 -12.72 -15.71
C GLY A 57 12.12 -13.07 -16.02
N GLU A 58 11.73 -14.35 -15.93
CA GLU A 58 10.34 -14.80 -16.13
C GLU A 58 9.41 -14.09 -15.14
N GLN A 59 9.76 -14.01 -13.85
CA GLN A 59 8.94 -13.29 -12.86
C GLN A 59 8.70 -11.82 -13.21
N ILE A 60 9.73 -11.13 -13.72
CA ILE A 60 9.60 -9.73 -14.14
C ILE A 60 8.69 -9.63 -15.37
N LEU A 61 8.86 -10.51 -16.35
CA LEU A 61 8.06 -10.51 -17.58
C LEU A 61 6.59 -10.82 -17.30
N ASP A 62 6.30 -11.74 -16.38
CA ASP A 62 4.93 -12.07 -15.96
C ASP A 62 4.23 -10.87 -15.30
N GLU A 63 4.92 -10.17 -14.40
CA GLU A 63 4.38 -8.95 -13.75
C GLU A 63 4.24 -7.79 -14.75
N SER A 64 5.17 -7.69 -15.71
CA SER A 64 5.11 -6.73 -16.82
C SER A 64 3.85 -6.93 -17.66
N ASP A 65 3.61 -8.18 -18.08
CA ASP A 65 2.44 -8.55 -18.87
C ASP A 65 1.14 -8.33 -18.11
N ALA A 66 1.08 -8.77 -16.84
CA ALA A 66 -0.10 -8.60 -16.01
C ALA A 66 -0.43 -7.11 -15.80
N TRP A 67 0.57 -6.25 -15.64
CA TRP A 67 0.35 -4.82 -15.56
C TRP A 67 -0.12 -4.23 -16.90
N PHE A 68 0.54 -4.57 -17.99
CA PHE A 68 0.20 -4.07 -19.32
C PHE A 68 -1.21 -4.52 -19.74
N ASP A 69 -1.61 -5.76 -19.46
CA ASP A 69 -2.96 -6.27 -19.72
C ASP A 69 -4.04 -5.50 -18.95
N ARG A 70 -3.80 -5.19 -17.66
CA ARG A 70 -4.72 -4.36 -16.88
C ARG A 70 -4.90 -2.97 -17.49
N GLU A 71 -3.82 -2.36 -18.00
CA GLU A 71 -3.89 -1.06 -18.66
C GLU A 71 -4.64 -1.13 -20.00
N LEU A 72 -4.40 -2.18 -20.79
CA LEU A 72 -5.13 -2.41 -22.04
C LEU A 72 -6.60 -2.73 -21.82
N ASP A 73 -6.97 -3.47 -20.78
CA ASP A 73 -8.37 -3.75 -20.46
C ASP A 73 -9.12 -2.48 -20.03
N LYS A 74 -8.48 -1.59 -19.26
CA LYS A 74 -9.05 -0.27 -18.95
C LYS A 74 -9.28 0.55 -20.22
N LEU A 75 -8.32 0.52 -21.15
CA LEU A 75 -8.43 1.21 -22.43
C LEU A 75 -9.53 0.63 -23.32
N ARG A 76 -9.59 -0.69 -23.43
CA ARG A 76 -10.62 -1.38 -24.21
C ARG A 76 -12.00 -1.06 -23.65
N GLY A 77 -12.18 -1.12 -22.33
CA GLY A 77 -13.43 -0.76 -21.68
C GLY A 77 -13.89 0.66 -22.01
N ALA A 78 -12.98 1.63 -21.96
CA ALA A 78 -13.30 3.02 -22.30
C ALA A 78 -13.64 3.22 -23.79
N LEU A 79 -12.92 2.54 -24.70
CA LEU A 79 -13.19 2.61 -26.14
C LEU A 79 -14.49 1.89 -26.51
N ASP A 80 -14.77 0.74 -25.91
CA ASP A 80 -16.00 -0.03 -26.14
C ASP A 80 -17.22 0.74 -25.60
N GLU A 81 -17.10 1.46 -24.49
CA GLU A 81 -18.16 2.31 -23.95
C GLU A 81 -18.53 3.45 -24.91
N GLN A 82 -17.52 4.09 -25.53
CA GLN A 82 -17.72 5.24 -26.42
C GLN A 82 -18.12 4.82 -27.85
N PHE A 83 -17.45 3.81 -28.41
CA PHE A 83 -17.52 3.46 -29.84
C PHE A 83 -18.16 2.09 -30.12
N GLY A 84 -18.45 1.30 -29.08
CA GLY A 84 -19.08 -0.01 -29.21
C GLY A 84 -18.29 -0.94 -30.13
N LYS A 85 -18.99 -1.58 -31.09
CA LYS A 85 -18.40 -2.57 -31.99
C LYS A 85 -17.37 -2.00 -32.96
N ASP A 86 -17.40 -0.69 -33.19
CA ASP A 86 -16.48 -0.02 -34.10
C ASP A 86 -15.19 0.45 -33.40
N ALA A 87 -15.08 0.28 -32.08
CA ALA A 87 -13.95 0.73 -31.26
C ALA A 87 -12.58 0.34 -31.84
N GLN A 88 -12.42 -0.92 -32.25
CA GLN A 88 -11.16 -1.41 -32.83
C GLN A 88 -10.78 -0.66 -34.12
N ASN A 89 -11.74 -0.51 -35.04
CA ASN A 89 -11.50 0.14 -36.33
C ASN A 89 -11.28 1.64 -36.16
N THR A 90 -12.10 2.30 -35.34
CA THR A 90 -11.99 3.73 -35.06
C THR A 90 -10.65 4.07 -34.39
N PHE A 91 -10.23 3.28 -33.41
CA PHE A 91 -8.92 3.43 -32.78
C PHE A 91 -7.78 3.22 -33.77
N GLY A 92 -7.83 2.13 -34.56
CA GLY A 92 -6.80 1.85 -35.56
C GLY A 92 -6.66 2.96 -36.61
N ASN A 93 -7.78 3.48 -37.11
CA ASN A 93 -7.79 4.57 -38.09
C ASN A 93 -7.22 5.86 -37.48
N PHE A 94 -7.63 6.22 -36.27
CA PHE A 94 -7.09 7.39 -35.57
C PHE A 94 -5.57 7.31 -35.39
N VAL A 95 -5.05 6.16 -34.94
CA VAL A 95 -3.61 5.97 -34.78
C VAL A 95 -2.89 6.07 -36.13
N ALA A 96 -3.46 5.51 -37.20
CA ALA A 96 -2.89 5.63 -38.53
C ALA A 96 -2.82 7.08 -39.02
N GLU A 97 -3.90 7.83 -38.88
CA GLU A 97 -3.97 9.25 -39.26
C GLU A 97 -3.02 10.09 -38.40
N TYR A 98 -3.09 9.95 -37.07
CA TYR A 98 -2.25 10.69 -36.13
C TYR A 98 -0.76 10.49 -36.41
N THR A 99 -0.30 9.24 -36.56
CA THR A 99 1.12 8.95 -36.78
C THR A 99 1.62 9.41 -38.16
N SER A 100 0.75 9.39 -39.17
CA SER A 100 1.08 9.93 -40.51
C SER A 100 1.19 11.46 -40.47
N ALA A 101 0.24 12.11 -39.81
CA ALA A 101 0.20 13.56 -39.64
C ALA A 101 1.43 14.04 -38.84
N GLU A 102 1.76 13.36 -37.74
CA GLU A 102 2.95 13.64 -36.94
C GLU A 102 4.24 13.49 -37.74
N ASN A 103 4.41 12.39 -38.49
CA ASN A 103 5.60 12.16 -39.31
C ASN A 103 5.78 13.22 -40.42
N ASN A 104 4.68 13.71 -40.98
CA ASN A 104 4.68 14.77 -42.00
C ASN A 104 4.72 16.19 -41.39
N ASN A 105 4.74 16.30 -40.06
CA ASN A 105 4.61 17.56 -39.33
C ASN A 105 3.40 18.40 -39.80
N ASP A 106 2.26 17.73 -40.01
CA ASP A 106 1.02 18.34 -40.46
C ASP A 106 0.40 19.18 -39.35
N LEU A 107 0.59 20.50 -39.44
CA LEU A 107 0.09 21.45 -38.44
C LEU A 107 -1.43 21.69 -38.56
N GLU A 108 -2.02 21.48 -39.74
CA GLU A 108 -3.46 21.65 -39.94
C GLU A 108 -4.24 20.54 -39.22
N TYR A 109 -3.76 19.30 -39.32
CA TYR A 109 -4.28 18.19 -38.52
C TYR A 109 -4.13 18.46 -37.02
N LEU A 110 -2.98 18.97 -36.60
CA LEU A 110 -2.70 19.28 -35.18
C LEU A 110 -3.64 20.37 -34.63
N GLU A 111 -3.86 21.45 -35.38
CA GLU A 111 -4.80 22.51 -35.02
C GLU A 111 -6.22 21.98 -34.83
N LYS A 112 -6.69 21.17 -35.79
CA LYS A 112 -7.99 20.52 -35.70
C LYS A 112 -8.09 19.60 -34.48
N LEU A 113 -7.07 18.78 -34.25
CA LEU A 113 -7.02 17.87 -33.10
C LEU A 113 -7.04 18.64 -31.77
N ILE A 114 -6.31 19.75 -31.65
CA ILE A 114 -6.31 20.57 -30.43
C ILE A 114 -7.67 21.24 -30.20
N ALA A 115 -8.29 21.76 -31.27
CA ALA A 115 -9.62 22.34 -31.20
C ALA A 115 -10.67 21.30 -30.73
N ASP A 116 -10.62 20.09 -31.29
CA ASP A 116 -11.55 19.01 -30.95
C ASP A 116 -11.33 18.48 -29.52
N THR A 117 -10.10 18.54 -29.00
CA THR A 117 -9.75 17.98 -27.68
C THR A 117 -9.92 18.97 -26.53
N GLU A 118 -10.30 20.22 -26.83
CA GLU A 118 -10.42 21.35 -25.90
C GLU A 118 -9.14 21.62 -25.08
N LEU A 119 -7.98 21.21 -25.61
CA LEU A 119 -6.70 21.42 -24.96
C LEU A 119 -6.27 22.89 -25.15
N LYS A 120 -6.09 23.62 -24.05
CA LYS A 120 -5.59 25.00 -24.09
C LYS A 120 -4.06 24.97 -24.26
N ILE A 121 -3.60 24.82 -25.51
CA ILE A 121 -2.18 24.71 -25.85
C ILE A 121 -1.75 25.83 -26.80
N GLU A 122 -0.71 26.55 -26.41
CA GLU A 122 0.12 27.41 -27.26
C GLU A 122 1.59 27.10 -26.92
N PRO A 123 2.52 26.81 -27.86
CA PRO A 123 2.41 26.75 -29.33
C PRO A 123 2.07 25.35 -29.93
N LEU A 124 1.70 25.34 -31.21
CA LEU A 124 1.28 24.19 -32.02
C LEU A 124 2.45 23.30 -32.46
N GLU A 125 2.94 22.47 -31.56
CA GLU A 125 3.88 21.38 -31.90
C GLU A 125 3.39 20.05 -31.35
N TYR A 126 3.56 18.97 -32.11
CA TYR A 126 3.22 17.62 -31.65
C TYR A 126 3.92 17.27 -30.33
N ALA A 127 5.17 17.71 -30.14
CA ALA A 127 5.91 17.50 -28.89
C ALA A 127 5.26 18.20 -27.69
N VAL A 128 4.76 19.42 -27.89
CA VAL A 128 4.03 20.17 -26.86
C VAL A 128 2.71 19.50 -26.55
N LEU A 129 1.94 19.10 -27.59
CA LEU A 129 0.70 18.34 -27.42
C LEU A 129 0.89 17.11 -26.53
N ARG A 130 1.91 16.29 -26.85
CA ARG A 130 2.22 15.10 -26.07
C ARG A 130 2.51 15.48 -24.63
N ARG A 131 3.45 16.39 -24.39
CA ARG A 131 3.82 16.82 -23.03
C ARG A 131 2.60 17.28 -22.23
N THR A 132 1.73 18.09 -22.83
CA THR A 132 0.50 18.54 -22.17
C THR A 132 -0.44 17.38 -21.86
N MET A 133 -0.61 16.42 -22.76
CA MET A 133 -1.39 15.20 -22.50
C MET A 133 -0.79 14.36 -21.36
N LEU A 134 0.55 14.19 -21.34
CA LEU A 134 1.24 13.46 -20.27
C LEU A 134 1.04 14.13 -18.91
N GLU A 135 1.10 15.46 -18.85
CA GLU A 135 1.00 16.22 -17.61
C GLU A 135 -0.44 16.36 -17.09
N SER A 136 -1.42 16.52 -17.99
CA SER A 136 -2.80 16.83 -17.61
C SER A 136 -3.74 15.63 -17.52
N ARG A 137 -3.53 14.59 -18.34
CA ARG A 137 -4.47 13.47 -18.49
C ARG A 137 -3.90 12.10 -18.12
N LEU A 138 -2.58 11.94 -18.10
CA LEU A 138 -1.92 10.66 -17.86
C LEU A 138 -1.09 10.60 -16.57
N ALA A 139 -1.23 11.59 -15.68
CA ALA A 139 -0.44 11.67 -14.45
C ALA A 139 -0.49 10.39 -13.59
N GLU A 140 -1.67 9.78 -13.46
CA GLU A 140 -1.87 8.53 -12.69
C GLU A 140 -1.18 7.32 -13.36
N PRO A 141 -1.45 6.96 -14.64
CA PRO A 141 -0.73 5.89 -15.33
C PRO A 141 0.81 6.06 -15.30
N PHE A 142 1.31 7.29 -15.37
CA PHE A 142 2.75 7.58 -15.22
C PHE A 142 3.27 7.25 -13.83
N ALA A 143 2.54 7.64 -12.79
CA ALA A 143 2.92 7.36 -11.41
C ALA A 143 2.90 5.84 -11.15
N GLU A 144 1.91 5.13 -11.67
CA GLU A 144 1.80 3.68 -11.55
C GLU A 144 2.95 2.95 -12.28
N GLY A 145 3.20 3.29 -13.55
CA GLY A 145 4.29 2.70 -14.32
C GLY A 145 5.68 3.03 -13.75
N GLY A 146 5.89 4.27 -13.31
CA GLY A 146 7.13 4.69 -12.65
C GLY A 146 7.34 4.00 -11.30
N ARG A 147 6.27 3.76 -10.55
CA ARG A 147 6.31 2.97 -9.31
C ARG A 147 6.66 1.50 -9.60
N LEU A 148 6.03 0.88 -10.59
CA LEU A 148 6.32 -0.50 -10.98
C LEU A 148 7.81 -0.68 -11.35
N LEU A 149 8.34 0.19 -12.23
CA LEU A 149 9.76 0.17 -12.60
C LEU A 149 10.68 0.36 -11.39
N SER A 150 10.33 1.27 -10.49
CA SER A 150 11.08 1.51 -9.25
C SER A 150 11.10 0.29 -8.33
N GLU A 151 9.94 -0.36 -8.15
CA GLU A 151 9.80 -1.54 -7.31
C GLU A 151 10.55 -2.74 -7.91
N ILE A 152 10.46 -2.97 -9.23
CA ILE A 152 11.22 -4.01 -9.95
C ILE A 152 12.71 -3.75 -9.83
N GLN A 153 13.17 -2.52 -10.09
CA GLN A 153 14.59 -2.20 -9.97
C GLN A 153 15.09 -2.42 -8.52
N THR A 154 14.31 -2.01 -7.52
CA THR A 154 14.65 -2.20 -6.11
C THR A 154 14.71 -3.69 -5.76
N TRP A 155 13.77 -4.48 -6.28
CA TRP A 155 13.78 -5.93 -6.12
C TRP A 155 15.03 -6.56 -6.75
N ILE A 156 15.42 -6.16 -7.96
CA ILE A 156 16.67 -6.62 -8.61
C ILE A 156 17.89 -6.27 -7.76
N GLU A 157 17.97 -5.03 -7.27
CA GLU A 157 19.07 -4.58 -6.40
C GLU A 157 19.14 -5.40 -5.11
N GLN A 158 17.99 -5.78 -4.55
CA GLN A 158 17.91 -6.59 -3.34
C GLN A 158 18.25 -8.06 -3.60
N LEU A 159 17.76 -8.63 -4.71
CA LEU A 159 18.09 -9.98 -5.15
C LEU A 159 19.60 -10.18 -5.32
N LYS A 160 20.30 -9.16 -5.84
CA LYS A 160 21.77 -9.17 -5.97
C LYS A 160 22.50 -9.16 -4.62
N LYS A 161 21.91 -8.56 -3.58
CA LYS A 161 22.51 -8.44 -2.24
C LYS A 161 22.13 -9.60 -1.31
N ASN A 162 20.96 -10.17 -1.51
CA ASN A 162 20.39 -11.17 -0.63
C ASN A 162 19.69 -12.29 -1.43
N ALA A 163 20.23 -13.50 -1.34
CA ALA A 163 19.67 -14.68 -1.98
C ALA A 163 18.30 -15.11 -1.42
N GLN A 164 17.90 -14.61 -0.23
CA GLN A 164 16.58 -14.86 0.36
C GLN A 164 15.54 -13.77 0.02
N THR A 165 15.79 -12.97 -1.02
CA THR A 165 14.79 -11.99 -1.48
C THR A 165 13.52 -12.74 -1.92
N PRO A 166 12.32 -12.32 -1.44
CA PRO A 166 11.08 -13.00 -1.80
C PRO A 166 10.80 -12.89 -3.31
N PRO A 167 9.98 -13.80 -3.88
CA PRO A 167 9.50 -13.68 -5.25
C PRO A 167 8.88 -12.31 -5.54
N LEU A 168 9.01 -11.84 -6.77
CA LEU A 168 8.60 -10.48 -7.17
C LEU A 168 7.12 -10.21 -6.87
N ALA A 169 6.23 -11.17 -7.14
CA ALA A 169 4.81 -11.04 -6.84
C ALA A 169 4.53 -10.76 -5.35
N ILE A 170 5.28 -11.41 -4.44
CA ILE A 170 5.15 -11.19 -3.00
C ILE A 170 5.73 -9.82 -2.63
N TRP A 171 6.86 -9.46 -3.24
CA TRP A 171 7.48 -8.15 -3.07
C TRP A 171 6.51 -7.02 -3.44
N LEU A 172 5.91 -7.06 -4.62
CA LEU A 172 4.98 -6.01 -5.08
C LEU A 172 3.73 -5.89 -4.19
N ASN A 173 3.27 -6.99 -3.60
CA ASN A 173 2.07 -7.03 -2.75
C ASN A 173 2.33 -6.79 -1.25
N ARG A 174 3.59 -6.57 -0.82
CA ARG A 174 3.94 -6.41 0.61
C ARG A 174 3.25 -5.24 1.33
N LYS A 175 2.64 -4.32 0.58
CA LYS A 175 1.89 -3.15 1.10
C LYS A 175 0.38 -3.41 1.27
N GLN A 176 -0.13 -4.57 0.87
CA GLN A 176 -1.54 -4.97 1.06
C GLN A 176 -1.75 -5.83 2.32
N ALA A 177 -0.88 -5.72 3.32
CA ALA A 177 -1.17 -6.29 4.63
C ALA A 177 -2.22 -5.39 5.33
N PRO A 178 -3.35 -5.94 5.83
CA PRO A 178 -4.26 -5.15 6.66
C PRO A 178 -3.48 -4.65 7.89
N GLU A 179 -3.65 -3.38 8.23
CA GLU A 179 -3.27 -2.86 9.53
C GLU A 179 -3.80 -3.85 10.59
N PRO A 180 -2.93 -4.49 11.40
CA PRO A 180 -3.43 -5.34 12.47
C PRO A 180 -4.17 -4.42 13.44
N ALA A 181 -5.47 -4.70 13.62
CA ALA A 181 -6.33 -3.98 14.53
C ALA A 181 -5.61 -3.78 15.87
N VAL A 182 -5.39 -2.51 16.23
CA VAL A 182 -4.86 -2.11 17.53
C VAL A 182 -5.89 -2.50 18.58
N GLY A 183 -5.80 -3.74 19.06
CA GLY A 183 -6.51 -4.20 20.23
C GLY A 183 -5.99 -3.44 21.43
N LYS A 184 -6.66 -2.36 21.81
CA LYS A 184 -6.50 -1.73 23.13
C LYS A 184 -6.98 -2.73 24.19
N THR A 185 -6.09 -3.56 24.72
CA THR A 185 -6.34 -4.23 25.99
C THR A 185 -6.18 -3.21 27.11
N GLU A 186 -7.31 -2.72 27.63
CA GLU A 186 -7.37 -1.92 28.85
C GLU A 186 -6.82 -2.75 30.04
N ILE A 187 -5.72 -2.26 30.61
CA ILE A 187 -5.20 -2.76 31.88
C ILE A 187 -6.10 -2.22 33.00
N LYS A 188 -6.94 -3.07 33.58
CA LYS A 188 -7.65 -2.74 34.83
C LYS A 188 -6.63 -2.62 35.98
N LYS A 189 -6.44 -1.40 36.48
CA LYS A 189 -5.73 -1.14 37.75
C LYS A 189 -6.46 -1.85 38.90
N ILE A 190 -5.82 -2.87 39.48
CA ILE A 190 -6.22 -3.42 40.78
C ILE A 190 -5.68 -2.46 41.85
N ASN A 191 -6.57 -1.95 42.70
CA ASN A 191 -6.26 -0.94 43.71
C ASN A 191 -5.86 -1.63 45.03
N PRO A 192 -4.59 -1.54 45.50
CA PRO A 192 -4.08 -2.33 46.64
C PRO A 192 -4.52 -1.83 48.03
N LEU A 193 -5.34 -0.77 48.10
CA LEU A 193 -5.77 -0.15 49.36
C LEU A 193 -7.03 -0.76 50.00
N ALA A 194 -7.70 -1.70 49.31
CA ALA A 194 -8.92 -2.35 49.84
C ALA A 194 -8.63 -3.47 50.88
N ALA A 195 -7.38 -3.87 51.07
CA ALA A 195 -7.00 -4.95 51.99
C ALA A 195 -6.65 -4.46 53.42
N ALA A 196 -6.68 -3.15 53.68
CA ALA A 196 -6.29 -2.56 54.97
C ALA A 196 -7.48 -2.26 55.92
N GLU A 197 -8.73 -2.47 55.49
CA GLU A 197 -9.93 -2.20 56.29
C GLU A 197 -10.52 -3.46 56.98
N ALA A 198 -9.66 -4.39 57.40
CA ALA A 198 -10.10 -5.50 58.25
C ALA A 198 -10.34 -5.00 59.68
N THR A 199 -11.59 -5.13 60.13
CA THR A 199 -12.11 -4.73 61.43
C THR A 199 -11.28 -5.35 62.57
N MET A 200 -10.75 -4.52 63.48
CA MET A 200 -10.06 -5.02 64.68
C MET A 200 -11.04 -5.80 65.57
N PRO A 201 -10.63 -6.94 66.16
CA PRO A 201 -11.48 -7.67 67.09
C PRO A 201 -11.68 -6.89 68.40
N GLU A 202 -12.92 -6.89 68.86
CA GLU A 202 -13.40 -6.26 70.07
C GLU A 202 -12.81 -6.97 71.32
N TYR A 203 -12.24 -6.19 72.24
CA TYR A 203 -11.64 -6.70 73.47
C TYR A 203 -12.73 -7.17 74.44
N SER A 204 -12.80 -8.48 74.71
CA SER A 204 -13.59 -9.01 75.82
C SER A 204 -12.69 -9.23 77.06
N ALA A 205 -13.11 -8.67 78.18
CA ALA A 205 -12.43 -8.83 79.46
C ALA A 205 -12.55 -10.29 79.93
N SER A 206 -11.42 -10.88 80.30
CA SER A 206 -11.26 -12.25 80.78
C SER A 206 -12.06 -12.52 82.06
N SER A 207 -12.92 -13.53 82.04
CA SER A 207 -13.60 -14.07 83.22
C SER A 207 -12.68 -15.00 84.03
N GLU A 208 -12.73 -14.76 85.34
CA GLU A 208 -12.35 -15.55 86.51
C GLU A 208 -11.45 -16.79 86.35
N ILE A 209 -10.27 -16.66 86.96
CA ILE A 209 -9.28 -17.71 87.15
C ILE A 209 -9.74 -18.64 88.29
N GLN A 210 -10.17 -19.86 87.93
CA GLN A 210 -10.14 -20.99 88.86
C GLN A 210 -8.70 -21.46 89.04
N ILE A 211 -8.21 -21.43 90.28
CA ILE A 211 -6.86 -21.84 90.66
C ILE A 211 -6.74 -23.35 90.48
N ALA A 212 -6.23 -23.78 89.33
CA ALA A 212 -5.73 -25.14 89.12
C ALA A 212 -4.50 -25.38 90.01
N SER A 213 -4.31 -26.63 90.43
CA SER A 213 -3.19 -27.06 91.27
C SER A 213 -1.85 -26.56 90.69
N PRO A 214 -0.91 -26.04 91.51
CA PRO A 214 0.31 -25.38 91.03
C PRO A 214 1.10 -26.18 89.99
N MET A 215 1.07 -27.51 90.08
CA MET A 215 1.78 -28.42 89.18
C MET A 215 1.13 -28.53 87.79
N GLU A 216 -0.19 -28.40 87.68
CA GLU A 216 -0.93 -28.37 86.40
C GLU A 216 -0.77 -27.04 85.68
N ALA A 217 -0.69 -25.92 86.43
CA ALA A 217 -0.43 -24.59 85.87
C ALA A 217 0.94 -24.51 85.17
N PHE A 218 1.98 -25.14 85.74
CA PHE A 218 3.30 -25.23 85.08
C PHE A 218 3.28 -26.11 83.83
N ALA A 219 2.55 -27.23 83.85
CA ALA A 219 2.41 -28.10 82.67
C ALA A 219 1.65 -27.39 81.53
N GLN A 220 0.56 -26.68 81.85
CA GLN A 220 -0.18 -25.87 80.88
C GLN A 220 0.64 -24.69 80.35
N SER A 221 1.41 -24.01 81.19
CA SER A 221 2.31 -22.92 80.78
C SER A 221 3.36 -23.39 79.76
N ARG A 222 3.96 -24.57 79.97
CA ARG A 222 4.91 -25.16 79.01
C ARG A 222 4.25 -25.56 77.69
N LYS A 223 3.04 -26.10 77.76
CA LYS A 223 2.24 -26.45 76.57
C LYS A 223 1.89 -25.19 75.76
N MET A 224 1.38 -24.14 76.40
CA MET A 224 1.11 -22.85 75.76
C MET A 224 2.37 -22.20 75.18
N LYS A 225 3.52 -22.26 75.87
CA LYS A 225 4.78 -21.73 75.32
C LYS A 225 5.22 -22.48 74.06
N ARG A 226 5.05 -23.81 74.00
CA ARG A 226 5.32 -24.59 72.78
C ARG A 226 4.33 -24.27 71.67
N GLU A 227 3.04 -24.20 71.98
CA GLU A 227 2.00 -23.85 71.00
C GLU A 227 2.22 -22.45 70.44
N ARG A 228 2.58 -21.47 71.28
CA ARG A 228 2.93 -20.12 70.86
C ARG A 228 4.19 -20.09 70.00
N ALA A 229 5.24 -20.81 70.38
CA ALA A 229 6.45 -20.91 69.57
C ALA A 229 6.20 -21.59 68.20
N LEU A 230 5.32 -22.59 68.14
CA LEU A 230 4.91 -23.22 66.88
C LEU A 230 4.06 -22.26 66.02
N ALA A 231 3.12 -21.53 66.63
CA ALA A 231 2.32 -20.53 65.95
C ALA A 231 3.17 -19.39 65.39
N ASP A 232 4.13 -18.88 66.18
CA ASP A 232 5.07 -17.83 65.76
C ASP A 232 5.98 -18.35 64.62
N ALA A 233 6.44 -19.60 64.69
CA ALA A 233 7.21 -20.23 63.61
C ALA A 233 6.39 -20.41 62.33
N HIS A 234 5.12 -20.80 62.44
CA HIS A 234 4.20 -20.93 61.30
C HIS A 234 3.90 -19.57 60.67
N ALA A 235 3.68 -18.52 61.49
CA ALA A 235 3.48 -17.16 61.03
C ALA A 235 4.72 -16.62 60.31
N GLY A 236 5.92 -16.85 60.85
CA GLY A 236 7.17 -16.47 60.20
C GLY A 236 7.42 -17.18 58.87
N MET A 237 7.08 -18.47 58.77
CA MET A 237 7.14 -19.21 57.50
C MET A 237 6.14 -18.67 56.46
N GLN A 238 4.91 -18.33 56.88
CA GLN A 238 3.92 -17.73 55.99
C GLN A 238 4.36 -16.34 55.49
N GLN A 239 4.94 -15.52 56.36
CA GLN A 239 5.47 -14.22 55.97
C GLN A 239 6.60 -14.34 54.94
N MET A 240 7.58 -15.22 55.17
CA MET A 240 8.65 -15.45 54.20
C MET A 240 8.13 -16.05 52.87
N ALA A 241 7.11 -16.91 52.91
CA ALA A 241 6.49 -17.44 51.70
C ALA A 241 5.79 -16.34 50.88
N MET A 242 5.06 -15.43 51.55
CA MET A 242 4.43 -14.28 50.91
C MET A 242 5.47 -13.31 50.33
N GLU A 243 6.55 -13.02 51.06
CA GLU A 243 7.64 -12.17 50.57
C GLU A 243 8.34 -12.77 49.35
N ARG A 244 8.58 -14.09 49.34
CA ARG A 244 9.11 -14.77 48.16
C ARG A 244 8.16 -14.69 46.97
N GLN A 245 6.87 -14.95 47.19
CA GLN A 245 5.88 -14.90 46.12
C GLN A 245 5.75 -13.48 45.54
N ALA A 246 5.80 -12.45 46.38
CA ALA A 246 5.81 -11.06 45.95
C ALA A 246 7.09 -10.71 45.16
N ALA A 247 8.26 -11.13 45.64
CA ALA A 247 9.53 -10.90 44.95
C ALA A 247 9.60 -11.62 43.59
N GLU A 248 9.07 -12.84 43.49
CA GLU A 248 8.97 -13.58 42.24
C GLU A 248 7.99 -12.91 41.26
N GLN A 249 6.86 -12.38 41.74
CA GLN A 249 5.93 -11.61 40.90
C GLN A 249 6.54 -10.29 40.43
N GLU A 250 7.29 -9.58 41.27
CA GLU A 250 8.02 -8.38 40.86
C GLU A 250 9.09 -8.68 39.80
N LEU A 251 9.87 -9.76 39.96
CA LEU A 251 10.84 -10.18 38.95
C LEU A 251 10.18 -10.61 37.65
N ALA A 252 9.07 -11.36 37.72
CA ALA A 252 8.32 -11.78 36.55
C ALA A 252 7.74 -10.57 35.80
N SER A 253 7.13 -9.63 36.51
CA SER A 253 6.57 -8.41 35.91
C SER A 253 7.65 -7.51 35.29
N ARG A 254 8.82 -7.37 35.94
CA ARG A 254 9.96 -6.64 35.36
C ARG A 254 10.45 -7.30 34.08
N LYS A 255 10.68 -8.62 34.07
CA LYS A 255 11.10 -9.35 32.86
C LYS A 255 10.09 -9.23 31.71
N VAL A 256 8.79 -9.29 32.01
CA VAL A 256 7.74 -9.09 31.00
C VAL A 256 7.75 -7.64 30.49
N SER A 257 7.92 -6.66 31.37
CA SER A 257 8.01 -5.24 30.95
C SER A 257 9.24 -4.94 30.11
N GLU A 258 10.39 -5.52 30.44
CA GLU A 258 11.63 -5.41 29.65
C GLU A 258 11.46 -6.07 28.28
N ALA A 259 10.88 -7.27 28.22
CA ALA A 259 10.59 -7.94 26.95
C ALA A 259 9.61 -7.14 26.08
N HIS A 260 8.62 -6.48 26.67
CA HIS A 260 7.73 -5.57 25.94
C HIS A 260 8.45 -4.33 25.41
N ALA A 261 9.30 -3.70 26.24
CA ALA A 261 10.09 -2.54 25.84
C ALA A 261 11.06 -2.89 24.70
N ASP A 262 11.72 -4.05 24.77
CA ASP A 262 12.61 -4.54 23.71
C ASP A 262 11.83 -4.82 22.41
N ALA A 263 10.66 -5.44 22.51
CA ALA A 263 9.80 -5.69 21.34
C ALA A 263 9.31 -4.38 20.71
N GLU A 264 8.96 -3.36 21.50
CA GLU A 264 8.58 -2.04 20.99
C GLU A 264 9.76 -1.30 20.37
N ALA A 265 10.94 -1.38 20.97
CA ALA A 265 12.16 -0.81 20.40
C ALA A 265 12.52 -1.46 19.05
N MET A 266 12.41 -2.78 18.94
CA MET A 266 12.59 -3.50 17.68
C MET A 266 11.53 -3.11 16.64
N ARG A 267 10.26 -2.97 17.04
CA ARG A 267 9.21 -2.47 16.14
C ARG A 267 9.48 -1.05 15.67
N ALA A 268 9.90 -0.15 16.56
CA ALA A 268 10.21 1.23 16.20
C ALA A 268 11.39 1.31 15.22
N GLN A 269 12.42 0.49 15.42
CA GLN A 269 13.53 0.38 14.47
C GLN A 269 13.09 -0.20 13.12
N ALA A 270 12.25 -1.24 13.12
CA ALA A 270 11.71 -1.82 11.90
C ALA A 270 10.85 -0.82 11.11
N LEU A 271 9.99 -0.05 11.79
CA LEU A 271 9.19 1.02 11.18
C LEU A 271 10.08 2.12 10.57
N LYS A 272 11.16 2.50 11.28
CA LYS A 272 12.11 3.49 10.76
C LYS A 272 12.85 2.99 9.51
N LEU A 273 13.24 1.72 9.46
CA LEU A 273 13.86 1.14 8.27
C LEU A 273 12.86 1.07 7.11
N ALA A 274 11.62 0.63 7.39
CA ALA A 274 10.56 0.59 6.39
C ALA A 274 10.23 1.98 5.82
N SER A 275 10.23 3.03 6.65
CA SER A 275 9.98 4.40 6.16
C SER A 275 11.11 4.91 5.26
N VAL A 276 12.38 4.61 5.61
CA VAL A 276 13.54 4.98 4.79
C VAL A 276 13.52 4.25 3.44
N GLU A 277 13.17 2.96 3.43
CA GLU A 277 12.98 2.20 2.19
C GLU A 277 11.85 2.77 1.34
N GLU A 278 10.74 3.19 1.96
CA GLU A 278 9.63 3.81 1.25
C GLU A 278 10.04 5.13 0.59
N GLU A 279 10.74 6.00 1.32
CA GLU A 279 11.26 7.24 0.76
C GLU A 279 12.21 6.99 -0.42
N ALA A 280 13.07 5.98 -0.33
CA ALA A 280 13.96 5.60 -1.43
C ALA A 280 13.18 5.09 -2.66
N ILE A 281 12.12 4.31 -2.46
CA ILE A 281 11.24 3.84 -3.54
C ILE A 281 10.52 5.02 -4.19
N VAL A 282 10.02 5.99 -3.40
CA VAL A 282 9.37 7.20 -3.92
C VAL A 282 10.34 8.07 -4.71
N GLN A 283 11.57 8.27 -4.22
CA GLN A 283 12.60 9.02 -4.96
C GLN A 283 12.96 8.35 -6.29
N ARG A 284 13.11 7.01 -6.29
CA ARG A 284 13.34 6.25 -7.52
C ARG A 284 12.12 6.30 -8.46
N ALA A 285 10.91 6.23 -7.93
CA ALA A 285 9.67 6.33 -8.72
C ALA A 285 9.56 7.72 -9.38
N ASN A 286 9.93 8.79 -8.68
CA ASN A 286 10.00 10.14 -9.24
C ASN A 286 11.06 10.23 -10.35
N SER A 287 12.22 9.59 -10.17
CA SER A 287 13.27 9.50 -11.19
C SER A 287 12.77 8.78 -12.44
N TRP A 288 12.14 7.61 -12.28
CA TRP A 288 11.54 6.86 -13.37
C TRP A 288 10.42 7.62 -14.06
N THR A 289 9.55 8.28 -13.30
CA THR A 289 8.48 9.11 -13.86
C THR A 289 9.05 10.23 -14.74
N SER A 290 10.12 10.90 -14.27
CA SER A 290 10.81 11.92 -15.06
C SER A 290 11.44 11.36 -16.33
N ARG A 291 12.11 10.21 -16.24
CA ARG A 291 12.68 9.49 -17.39
C ARG A 291 11.63 9.09 -18.40
N LEU A 292 10.54 8.47 -17.94
CA LEU A 292 9.41 8.07 -18.78
C LEU A 292 8.79 9.29 -19.47
N LYS A 293 8.59 10.41 -18.77
CA LYS A 293 8.08 11.65 -19.39
C LYS A 293 9.03 12.16 -20.48
N GLY A 294 10.34 12.09 -20.24
CA GLY A 294 11.35 12.45 -21.23
C GLY A 294 11.31 11.56 -22.47
N ILE A 295 11.26 10.23 -22.28
CA ILE A 295 11.21 9.25 -23.38
C ILE A 295 9.88 9.38 -24.12
N VAL A 296 8.75 9.24 -23.45
CA VAL A 296 7.43 9.30 -24.09
C VAL A 296 7.19 10.68 -24.76
N GLY A 297 7.65 11.77 -24.15
CA GLY A 297 7.57 13.11 -24.72
C GLY A 297 8.40 13.29 -26.00
N ALA A 298 9.64 12.79 -26.02
CA ALA A 298 10.55 12.95 -27.16
C ALA A 298 10.35 11.89 -28.27
N THR A 299 10.05 10.64 -27.87
CA THR A 299 10.23 9.43 -28.68
C THR A 299 8.95 8.99 -29.39
N ILE A 300 7.76 9.44 -28.98
CA ILE A 300 6.50 9.11 -29.67
C ILE A 300 6.48 9.62 -31.13
N GLY A 301 7.20 10.70 -31.49
CA GLY A 301 7.19 11.25 -32.86
C GLY A 301 8.37 10.87 -33.76
N ALA A 302 9.59 10.77 -33.23
CA ALA A 302 10.77 10.40 -34.02
C ALA A 302 10.94 8.88 -34.21
N THR A 303 10.16 8.08 -33.49
CA THR A 303 10.37 6.64 -33.28
C THR A 303 9.05 5.89 -33.10
N THR A 304 7.91 6.44 -33.54
CA THR A 304 6.63 5.72 -33.60
C THR A 304 6.74 4.43 -34.42
N GLY A 305 7.62 4.47 -35.45
CA GLY A 305 8.06 3.32 -36.21
C GLY A 305 8.86 2.27 -35.41
N ALA A 306 9.42 2.61 -34.26
CA ALA A 306 10.05 1.65 -33.34
C ALA A 306 9.05 1.06 -32.33
N PHE A 307 8.05 1.84 -31.91
CA PHE A 307 7.04 1.40 -30.92
C PHE A 307 6.00 0.44 -31.48
N THR A 308 5.48 0.76 -32.67
CA THR A 308 4.52 -0.11 -33.37
C THR A 308 5.19 -0.92 -34.48
N GLY A 309 6.46 -0.62 -34.82
CA GLY A 309 7.14 -1.23 -35.95
C GLY A 309 6.59 -0.77 -37.32
N GLY A 310 5.92 0.39 -37.40
CA GLY A 310 5.35 0.97 -38.62
C GLY A 310 4.94 2.44 -38.48
N ILE A 311 4.58 3.09 -39.60
CA ILE A 311 3.99 4.44 -39.68
C ILE A 311 2.64 4.31 -40.40
N GLY A 312 1.65 5.11 -40.03
CA GLY A 312 0.37 5.13 -40.73
C GLY A 312 -0.45 3.86 -40.53
N ALA A 313 -1.01 3.32 -41.62
CA ALA A 313 -1.95 2.18 -41.55
C ALA A 313 -1.39 0.95 -40.82
N ASP A 314 -0.08 0.70 -40.92
CA ASP A 314 0.57 -0.41 -40.21
C ASP A 314 0.68 -0.16 -38.71
N ALA A 315 0.97 1.09 -38.30
CA ALA A 315 0.97 1.47 -36.89
C ALA A 315 -0.42 1.34 -36.28
N GLY A 316 -1.43 1.82 -37.01
CA GLY A 316 -2.84 1.74 -36.61
C GLY A 316 -3.33 0.31 -36.45
N ARG A 317 -3.05 -0.56 -37.43
CA ARG A 317 -3.43 -1.98 -37.35
C ARG A 317 -2.79 -2.68 -36.18
N ARG A 318 -1.48 -2.49 -35.95
CA ARG A 318 -0.76 -3.17 -34.86
C ARG A 318 -1.19 -2.68 -33.48
N ALA A 319 -1.43 -1.38 -33.32
CA ALA A 319 -1.95 -0.84 -32.07
C ALA A 319 -3.39 -1.34 -31.79
N ALA A 320 -4.23 -1.42 -32.81
CA ALA A 320 -5.56 -2.01 -32.67
C ALA A 320 -5.51 -3.51 -32.37
N ASP A 321 -4.64 -4.27 -33.04
CA ASP A 321 -4.49 -5.70 -32.80
C ASP A 321 -3.89 -6.01 -31.41
N SER A 322 -2.91 -5.24 -30.94
CA SER A 322 -2.36 -5.41 -29.60
C SER A 322 -3.39 -5.08 -28.51
N LEU A 323 -4.25 -4.08 -28.75
CA LEU A 323 -5.28 -3.66 -27.83
C LEU A 323 -6.52 -4.57 -27.83
N PHE A 324 -6.94 -5.12 -28.98
CA PHE A 324 -8.19 -5.87 -29.10
C PHE A 324 -8.02 -7.37 -29.35
N ASN A 325 -6.90 -7.82 -29.92
CA ASN A 325 -6.68 -9.20 -30.39
C ASN A 325 -5.50 -9.87 -29.66
N LEU A 326 -5.58 -9.89 -28.32
CA LEU A 326 -4.55 -10.40 -27.42
C LEU A 326 -4.35 -11.94 -27.51
N LYS A 327 -3.59 -12.40 -28.51
CA LYS A 327 -2.85 -13.68 -28.44
C LYS A 327 -1.37 -13.37 -28.25
N ARG A 328 -0.93 -13.19 -27.01
CA ARG A 328 0.51 -13.07 -26.73
C ARG A 328 1.16 -14.44 -26.66
N LYS A 329 2.34 -14.52 -27.27
CA LYS A 329 3.29 -15.61 -27.07
C LYS A 329 3.69 -15.63 -25.59
N SER A 330 3.80 -16.82 -25.01
CA SER A 330 4.27 -16.97 -23.63
C SER A 330 5.66 -16.33 -23.45
N PRO A 331 6.03 -15.88 -22.24
CA PRO A 331 7.38 -15.37 -21.96
C PRO A 331 8.50 -16.30 -22.48
N ARG A 332 8.28 -17.62 -22.43
CA ARG A 332 9.15 -18.66 -22.97
C ARG A 332 9.26 -18.68 -24.49
N GLU A 333 8.19 -18.32 -25.19
CA GLU A 333 8.19 -18.23 -26.65
C GLU A 333 8.86 -16.93 -27.12
N ARG A 334 8.74 -15.82 -26.36
CA ARG A 334 9.43 -14.56 -26.70
C ARG A 334 10.95 -14.69 -26.64
N ARG A 335 11.50 -15.37 -25.62
CA ARG A 335 12.96 -15.61 -25.51
C ARG A 335 13.54 -16.63 -26.49
N ARG A 336 12.71 -17.36 -27.25
CA ARG A 336 13.19 -18.31 -28.28
C ARG A 336 13.35 -17.68 -29.65
N ASP A 337 12.73 -16.53 -29.87
CA ASP A 337 12.70 -15.83 -31.16
C ASP A 337 13.76 -14.71 -31.25
N ASP A 338 14.43 -14.38 -30.15
CA ASP A 338 15.58 -13.46 -30.04
C ASP A 338 16.92 -14.23 -29.93
#